data_AF-A0A962VY23-F1
#
_entry.id   AF-A0A962VY23-F1
#
_cell.length_a   1.000
_cell.length_b   1.000
_cell.length_c   1.000
_cell.angle_alpha   90.00
_cell.angle_beta   90.00
_cell.angle_gamma   90.00
#
_symmetry.space_group_name_H-M   'P 1'
#
loop_
_entity.id
_entity.type
_entity.pdbx_description
1 polymer ?
#
loop_
_entity_poly.entity_id
_entity_poly.type
_entity_poly.pdbx_seq_one_letter_code
_entity_poly.pdbx_strand_id
1 'polypeptide(L)'
;MHGLAFDIAHFLAGGMVVASFLLLYQDRLYTLIHVFALHSLVLALAVGWQAAVQGAHHLYITAGIALVFKAIVIPVALHRIVRQLGIHRTLETVRGVGRDMLAGTGLVALAILVMLPVTTAADALAREDLAFALAVVLLGLLLMVTRRNAVSLVIGFMSLENGLVLAAAGARGMPLAVEISVAFSVLIALIVIGIFLFRIRERFDSVDMETMDTFREGRRR
;
A
#
# COMPACT_ATOMS: atom_id res chain seq x y z
N MET A 1 -30.34 -12.20 5.78
CA MET A 1 -29.36 -11.22 6.28
C MET A 1 -27.90 -11.64 6.13
N HIS A 2 -27.59 -12.93 5.92
CA HIS A 2 -26.21 -13.37 5.65
C HIS A 2 -25.69 -12.90 4.28
N GLY A 3 -26.49 -12.95 3.21
CA GLY A 3 -26.05 -12.58 1.84
C GLY A 3 -25.40 -11.19 1.72
N LEU A 4 -26.09 -10.13 2.16
CA LEU A 4 -25.60 -8.75 2.01
C LEU A 4 -24.23 -8.51 2.67
N ALA A 5 -23.96 -9.16 3.81
CA ALA A 5 -22.68 -9.00 4.48
C ALA A 5 -21.53 -9.68 3.74
N PHE A 6 -21.80 -10.81 3.08
CA PHE A 6 -20.82 -11.46 2.23
C PHE A 6 -20.65 -10.72 0.90
N ASP A 7 -21.73 -10.22 0.29
CA ASP A 7 -21.68 -9.47 -0.97
C ASP A 7 -20.81 -8.21 -0.84
N ILE A 8 -20.93 -7.50 0.29
CA ILE A 8 -20.12 -6.30 0.57
C ILE A 8 -18.64 -6.68 0.77
N ALA A 9 -18.35 -7.75 1.51
CA ALA A 9 -16.97 -8.20 1.71
C ALA A 9 -16.31 -8.57 0.37
N HIS A 10 -17.02 -9.34 -0.45
CA HIS A 10 -16.56 -9.78 -1.76
C HIS A 10 -16.37 -8.61 -2.72
N PHE A 11 -17.30 -7.64 -2.72
CA PHE A 11 -17.17 -6.41 -3.50
C PHE A 11 -15.92 -5.62 -3.12
N LEU A 12 -15.62 -5.50 -1.82
CA LEU A 12 -14.43 -4.80 -1.33
C LEU A 12 -13.15 -5.55 -1.68
N ALA A 13 -13.13 -6.88 -1.57
CA ALA A 13 -12.00 -7.72 -1.97
C ALA A 13 -11.72 -7.64 -3.48
N GLY A 14 -12.76 -7.70 -4.31
CA GLY A 14 -12.64 -7.46 -5.75
C GLY A 14 -12.15 -6.03 -6.05
N GLY A 15 -12.66 -5.04 -5.31
CA GLY A 15 -12.21 -3.64 -5.37
C GLY A 15 -10.72 -3.47 -5.08
N MET A 16 -10.16 -4.25 -4.15
CA MET A 16 -8.72 -4.28 -3.87
C MET A 16 -7.90 -4.78 -5.06
N VAL A 17 -8.38 -5.82 -5.76
CA VAL A 17 -7.73 -6.31 -6.99
C VAL A 17 -7.75 -5.24 -8.08
N VAL A 18 -8.89 -4.57 -8.28
CA VAL A 18 -9.00 -3.46 -9.23
C VAL A 18 -8.05 -2.32 -8.88
N ALA A 19 -8.00 -1.91 -7.60
CA ALA A 19 -7.07 -0.90 -7.13
C ALA A 19 -5.60 -1.31 -7.31
N SER A 20 -5.28 -2.61 -7.16
CA SER A 20 -3.95 -3.15 -7.43
C SER A 20 -3.56 -3.07 -8.91
N PHE A 21 -4.49 -3.32 -9.82
CA PHE A 21 -4.27 -3.07 -11.25
C PHE A 21 -4.10 -1.58 -11.55
N LEU A 22 -4.89 -0.71 -10.90
CA LEU A 22 -4.69 0.74 -11.04
C LEU A 22 -3.30 1.15 -10.60
N LEU A 23 -2.74 0.58 -9.53
CA LEU A 23 -1.36 0.83 -9.09
C LEU A 23 -0.34 0.42 -10.16
N LEU A 24 -0.50 -0.78 -10.73
CA LEU A 24 0.37 -1.26 -11.80
C LEU A 24 0.28 -0.40 -13.07
N TYR A 25 -0.88 0.16 -13.37
CA TYR A 25 -1.13 0.99 -14.55
C TYR A 25 -0.49 2.39 -14.47
N GLN A 26 -0.26 2.94 -13.28
CA GLN A 26 0.20 4.33 -13.17
C GLN A 26 1.62 4.54 -13.68
N ASP A 27 1.83 5.55 -14.52
CA ASP A 27 3.15 5.99 -15.01
C ASP A 27 3.69 7.24 -14.30
N ARG A 28 2.88 7.84 -13.42
CA ARG A 28 3.21 9.05 -12.68
C ARG A 28 3.25 8.78 -11.20
N LEU A 29 4.31 9.22 -10.52
CA LEU A 29 4.50 9.04 -9.07
C LEU A 29 3.35 9.63 -8.24
N TYR A 30 2.87 10.82 -8.61
CA TYR A 30 1.77 11.46 -7.87
C TYR A 30 0.47 10.67 -7.97
N THR A 31 0.14 10.19 -9.18
CA THR A 31 -1.05 9.35 -9.35
C THR A 31 -0.89 8.01 -8.66
N LEU A 32 0.31 7.41 -8.69
CA LEU A 32 0.62 6.19 -7.94
C LEU A 32 0.37 6.36 -6.43
N ILE A 33 0.79 7.49 -5.84
CA ILE A 33 0.55 7.81 -4.43
C ILE A 33 -0.96 7.97 -4.12
N HIS A 34 -1.71 8.66 -4.99
CA HIS A 34 -3.16 8.81 -4.79
C HIS A 34 -3.92 7.49 -4.94
N VAL A 35 -3.55 6.66 -5.93
CA VAL A 35 -4.13 5.33 -6.10
C VAL A 35 -3.76 4.44 -4.92
N PHE A 36 -2.56 4.57 -4.34
CA PHE A 36 -2.20 3.88 -3.12
C PHE A 36 -3.06 4.31 -1.93
N ALA A 37 -3.34 5.61 -1.78
CA ALA A 37 -4.26 6.09 -0.74
C ALA A 37 -5.67 5.50 -0.93
N LEU A 38 -6.17 5.44 -2.16
CA LEU A 38 -7.43 4.76 -2.49
C LEU A 38 -7.37 3.26 -2.15
N HIS A 39 -6.28 2.59 -2.50
CA HIS A 39 -6.08 1.17 -2.23
C HIS A 39 -6.13 0.87 -0.72
N SER A 40 -5.48 1.72 0.10
CA SER A 40 -5.52 1.60 1.56
C SER A 40 -6.87 2.00 2.17
N LEU A 41 -7.62 2.92 1.55
CA LEU A 41 -8.99 3.24 1.95
C LEU A 41 -9.92 2.03 1.74
N VAL A 42 -9.84 1.38 0.57
CA VAL A 42 -10.64 0.17 0.29
C VAL A 42 -10.32 -0.95 1.27
N LEU A 43 -9.03 -1.15 1.61
CA LEU A 43 -8.65 -2.12 2.64
C LEU A 43 -9.26 -1.78 4.00
N ALA A 44 -9.18 -0.52 4.43
CA ALA A 44 -9.74 -0.10 5.71
C ALA A 44 -11.26 -0.34 5.78
N LEU A 45 -11.97 -0.10 4.67
CA LEU A 45 -13.39 -0.45 4.56
C LEU A 45 -13.61 -1.96 4.61
N ALA A 46 -12.78 -2.76 3.92
CA ALA A 46 -12.86 -4.22 3.95
C ALA A 46 -12.67 -4.78 5.35
N VAL A 47 -11.61 -4.35 6.06
CA VAL A 47 -11.31 -4.76 7.43
C VAL A 47 -12.38 -4.27 8.41
N GLY A 48 -12.83 -3.01 8.26
CA GLY A 48 -13.90 -2.46 9.09
C GLY A 48 -15.24 -3.17 8.91
N TRP A 49 -15.54 -3.60 7.68
CA TRP A 49 -16.72 -4.44 7.41
C TRP A 49 -16.59 -5.82 8.06
N GLN A 50 -15.43 -6.47 7.93
CA GLN A 50 -15.16 -7.74 8.60
C GLN A 50 -15.25 -7.61 10.13
N ALA A 51 -14.78 -6.51 10.71
CA ALA A 51 -14.91 -6.21 12.14
C ALA A 51 -16.38 -6.18 12.59
N ALA A 52 -17.24 -5.54 11.78
CA ALA A 52 -18.68 -5.44 12.05
C ALA A 52 -19.36 -6.81 12.03
N VAL A 53 -19.02 -7.64 11.04
CA VAL A 53 -19.59 -8.99 10.87
C VAL A 53 -19.13 -9.94 11.97
N GLN A 54 -17.87 -9.84 12.40
CA GLN A 54 -17.27 -10.73 13.41
C GLN A 54 -17.54 -10.29 14.85
N GLY A 55 -18.10 -9.09 15.08
CA GLY A 55 -18.34 -8.54 16.43
C GLY A 55 -17.05 -8.23 17.21
N ALA A 56 -15.91 -8.16 16.51
CA ALA A 56 -14.59 -8.02 17.11
C ALA A 56 -14.23 -6.54 17.28
N HIS A 57 -14.54 -5.98 18.46
CA HIS A 57 -14.32 -4.55 18.73
C HIS A 57 -12.86 -4.07 18.58
N HIS A 58 -11.88 -4.94 18.82
CA HIS A 58 -10.45 -4.60 18.66
C HIS A 58 -10.07 -4.32 17.20
N LEU A 59 -10.74 -4.95 16.23
CA LEU A 59 -10.46 -4.77 14.81
C LEU A 59 -10.83 -3.37 14.29
N TYR A 60 -11.77 -2.67 14.93
CA TYR A 60 -12.11 -1.28 14.57
C TYR A 60 -10.97 -0.31 14.86
N ILE A 61 -10.29 -0.49 15.99
CA ILE A 61 -9.12 0.32 16.37
C ILE A 61 -8.02 0.08 15.34
N THR A 62 -7.77 -1.19 15.01
CA THR A 62 -6.78 -1.62 14.02
C THR A 62 -7.08 -1.04 12.63
N ALA A 63 -8.35 -1.06 12.19
CA ALA A 63 -8.78 -0.45 10.93
C ALA A 63 -8.61 1.09 10.94
N GLY A 64 -8.93 1.74 12.05
CA GLY A 64 -8.75 3.19 12.21
C GLY A 64 -7.28 3.61 12.14
N ILE A 65 -6.40 2.89 12.84
CA ILE A 65 -4.95 3.12 12.79
C ILE A 65 -4.45 2.90 11.36
N ALA A 66 -4.81 1.79 10.73
CA ALA A 66 -4.42 1.50 9.35
C ALA A 66 -4.87 2.60 8.38
N LEU A 67 -6.11 3.09 8.52
CA LEU A 67 -6.64 4.17 7.69
C LEU A 67 -5.85 5.47 7.87
N VAL A 68 -5.66 5.91 9.11
CA VAL A 68 -4.94 7.16 9.40
C VAL A 68 -3.50 7.09 8.87
N PHE A 69 -2.79 6.01 9.18
CA PHE A 69 -1.40 5.89 8.77
C PHE A 69 -1.25 5.65 7.27
N LYS A 70 -1.97 4.69 6.68
CA LYS A 70 -1.77 4.30 5.28
C LYS A 70 -2.49 5.16 4.27
N ALA A 71 -3.69 5.67 4.56
CA ALA A 71 -4.46 6.45 3.60
C ALA A 71 -4.15 7.96 3.69
N ILE A 72 -3.57 8.43 4.80
CA ILE A 72 -3.30 9.86 5.01
C ILE A 72 -1.81 10.11 5.26
N VAL A 73 -1.24 9.60 6.36
CA VAL A 73 0.11 9.96 6.80
C VAL A 73 1.17 9.57 5.76
N ILE A 74 1.17 8.31 5.32
CA ILE A 74 2.17 7.80 4.36
C ILE A 74 2.05 8.50 3.01
N PRO A 75 0.86 8.64 2.37
CA PRO A 75 0.72 9.36 1.11
C PRO A 75 1.21 10.80 1.19
N VAL A 76 0.87 11.53 2.27
CA VAL A 76 1.34 12.90 2.48
C VAL A 76 2.87 12.96 2.62
N ALA A 77 3.46 12.04 3.39
CA ALA A 77 4.90 11.96 3.54
C ALA A 77 5.60 11.67 2.21
N LEU A 78 5.12 10.69 1.45
CA LEU A 78 5.64 10.35 0.12
C LEU A 78 5.50 11.51 -0.87
N HIS A 79 4.36 12.21 -0.85
CA HIS A 79 4.13 13.37 -1.73
C HIS A 79 5.13 14.49 -1.48
N ARG A 80 5.45 14.76 -0.21
CA ARG A 80 6.48 15.75 0.17
C ARG A 80 7.88 15.32 -0.24
N ILE A 81 8.22 14.06 0.00
CA ILE A 81 9.50 13.46 -0.40
C ILE A 81 9.69 13.64 -1.91
N VAL A 82 8.73 13.23 -2.74
CA VAL A 82 8.80 13.36 -4.21
C VAL A 82 8.97 14.81 -4.66
N ARG A 83 8.24 15.75 -4.03
CA ARG A 83 8.35 17.20 -4.35
C ARG A 83 9.73 17.77 -4.02
N GLN A 84 10.34 17.38 -2.91
CA GLN A 84 11.64 17.90 -2.46
C GLN A 84 12.83 17.29 -3.19
N LEU A 85 12.69 16.05 -3.67
CA LEU A 85 13.76 15.27 -4.26
C LEU A 85 14.06 15.60 -5.72
N GLY A 86 13.17 16.31 -6.42
CA GLY A 86 13.32 16.54 -7.86
C GLY A 86 13.42 15.25 -8.67
N ILE A 87 12.97 14.10 -8.13
CA ILE A 87 12.97 12.82 -8.83
C ILE A 87 12.19 13.01 -10.14
N HIS A 88 12.80 12.59 -11.26
CA HIS A 88 12.17 12.53 -12.57
C HIS A 88 10.73 11.98 -12.41
N ARG A 89 9.75 12.82 -12.76
CA ARG A 89 8.32 12.59 -12.48
C ARG A 89 7.74 11.39 -13.24
N THR A 90 8.47 10.90 -14.23
CA THR A 90 8.15 9.76 -15.08
C THR A 90 8.69 8.50 -14.44
N LEU A 91 7.79 7.55 -14.13
CA LEU A 91 8.20 6.21 -13.75
C LEU A 91 8.81 5.53 -14.97
N GLU A 92 10.09 5.14 -14.89
CA GLU A 92 10.64 4.21 -15.88
C GLU A 92 10.07 2.82 -15.60
N THR A 93 9.01 2.44 -16.32
CA THR A 93 8.59 1.03 -16.40
C THR A 93 9.64 0.25 -17.19
N VAL A 94 10.24 -0.76 -16.56
CA VAL A 94 11.32 -1.55 -17.19
C VAL A 94 10.82 -2.37 -18.39
N ARG A 95 9.53 -2.76 -18.43
CA ARG A 95 8.97 -3.71 -19.42
C ARG A 95 7.75 -3.20 -20.21
N GLY A 96 7.24 -2.00 -19.89
CA GLY A 96 6.05 -1.40 -20.50
C GLY A 96 4.73 -1.86 -19.85
N VAL A 97 3.81 -0.91 -19.63
CA VAL A 97 2.56 -1.11 -18.89
C VAL A 97 1.72 -2.28 -19.41
N GLY A 98 1.62 -2.47 -20.73
CA GLY A 98 0.81 -3.55 -21.31
C GLY A 98 1.30 -4.95 -20.93
N ARG A 99 2.62 -5.17 -20.84
CA ARG A 99 3.19 -6.46 -20.42
C ARG A 99 2.96 -6.71 -18.93
N ASP A 100 3.09 -5.67 -18.12
CA ASP A 100 2.85 -5.76 -16.68
C ASP A 100 1.37 -6.03 -16.37
N MET A 101 0.44 -5.45 -17.14
CA MET A 101 -0.99 -5.76 -17.08
C MET A 101 -1.27 -7.22 -17.44
N LEU A 102 -0.71 -7.72 -18.54
CA LEU A 102 -0.87 -9.12 -18.95
C LEU A 102 -0.30 -10.10 -17.91
N ALA A 103 0.89 -9.79 -17.38
CA ALA A 103 1.48 -10.56 -16.29
C ALA A 103 0.60 -10.52 -15.05
N GLY A 104 0.06 -9.35 -14.68
CA GLY A 104 -0.87 -9.18 -13.59
C GLY A 104 -2.12 -10.04 -13.74
N THR A 105 -2.77 -10.02 -14.91
CA THR A 105 -3.92 -10.89 -15.20
C THR A 105 -3.56 -12.37 -15.07
N GLY A 106 -2.39 -12.78 -15.56
CA GLY A 106 -1.88 -14.14 -15.40
C GLY A 106 -1.68 -14.52 -13.92
N LEU A 107 -1.16 -13.60 -13.10
CA LEU A 107 -0.99 -13.82 -11.66
C LEU A 107 -2.33 -13.91 -10.92
N VAL A 108 -3.32 -13.12 -11.30
CA VAL A 108 -4.68 -13.23 -10.73
C VAL A 108 -5.31 -14.57 -11.09
N ALA A 109 -5.21 -14.99 -12.37
CA ALA A 109 -5.70 -16.30 -12.80
C ALA A 109 -4.98 -17.43 -12.04
N LEU A 110 -3.67 -17.32 -11.83
CA LEU A 110 -2.89 -18.27 -11.04
C LEU A 110 -3.33 -18.29 -9.57
N ALA A 111 -3.59 -17.14 -8.95
CA ALA A 111 -4.06 -17.06 -7.57
C ALA A 111 -5.39 -17.80 -7.39
N ILE A 112 -6.34 -17.62 -8.32
CA ILE A 112 -7.62 -18.32 -8.32
C ILE A 112 -7.40 -19.83 -8.52
N LEU A 113 -6.58 -20.22 -9.51
CA LEU A 113 -6.32 -21.63 -9.81
C LEU A 113 -5.67 -22.37 -8.63
N VAL A 114 -4.76 -21.72 -7.90
CA VAL A 114 -4.08 -22.28 -6.72
C VAL A 114 -5.04 -22.40 -5.53
N MET A 115 -5.94 -21.43 -5.34
CA MET A 115 -6.86 -21.46 -4.20
C MET A 115 -8.03 -22.44 -4.36
N LEU A 116 -8.44 -22.74 -5.59
CA LEU A 116 -9.51 -23.72 -5.88
C LEU A 116 -9.30 -25.11 -5.24
N PRO A 117 -8.14 -25.78 -5.39
CA PRO A 117 -7.91 -27.10 -4.78
C PRO A 117 -7.56 -27.05 -3.28
N VAL A 118 -6.86 -25.99 -2.83
CA VAL A 118 -6.31 -25.89 -1.46
C VAL A 118 -7.40 -25.72 -0.40
N THR A 119 -8.55 -25.17 -0.79
CA THR A 119 -9.62 -24.80 0.15
C THR A 119 -10.87 -25.67 -0.01
N THR A 120 -10.72 -26.89 -0.54
CA THR A 120 -11.81 -27.87 -0.78
C THR A 120 -12.67 -28.18 0.46
N ALA A 121 -12.12 -28.02 1.66
CA ALA A 121 -12.81 -28.19 2.94
C ALA A 121 -13.38 -26.88 3.54
N ALA A 122 -13.13 -25.73 2.93
CA ALA A 122 -13.62 -24.42 3.38
C ALA A 122 -14.85 -23.97 2.57
N ASP A 123 -15.69 -23.11 3.17
CA ASP A 123 -16.81 -22.46 2.48
C ASP A 123 -16.35 -21.81 1.17
N ALA A 124 -17.12 -21.98 0.10
CA ALA A 124 -16.80 -21.50 -1.24
C ALA A 124 -16.50 -19.99 -1.30
N LEU A 125 -17.14 -19.19 -0.45
CA LEU A 125 -16.89 -17.74 -0.38
C LEU A 125 -15.58 -17.38 0.35
N ALA A 126 -15.21 -18.10 1.41
CA ALA A 126 -13.95 -17.86 2.11
C ALA A 126 -12.74 -18.18 1.20
N ARG A 127 -12.92 -19.15 0.29
CA ARG A 127 -11.97 -19.47 -0.77
C ARG A 127 -11.75 -18.32 -1.75
N GLU A 128 -12.81 -17.66 -2.17
CA GLU A 128 -12.74 -16.54 -3.13
C GLU A 128 -12.06 -15.31 -2.52
N ASP A 129 -12.39 -14.95 -1.28
CA ASP A 129 -11.75 -13.84 -0.57
C ASP A 129 -10.23 -14.07 -0.39
N LEU A 130 -9.83 -15.31 -0.07
CA LEU A 130 -8.42 -15.71 0.01
C LEU A 130 -7.73 -15.68 -1.35
N ALA A 131 -8.43 -16.04 -2.43
CA ALA A 131 -7.91 -15.93 -3.79
C ALA A 131 -7.66 -14.47 -4.19
N PHE A 132 -8.57 -13.56 -3.87
CA PHE A 132 -8.36 -12.13 -4.09
C PHE A 132 -7.23 -11.57 -3.25
N ALA A 133 -7.12 -11.96 -1.97
CA ALA A 133 -6.02 -11.54 -1.13
C ALA A 133 -4.66 -12.02 -1.67
N LEU A 134 -4.57 -13.27 -2.11
CA LEU A 134 -3.38 -13.80 -2.78
C LEU A 134 -3.08 -13.05 -4.08
N ALA A 135 -4.09 -12.73 -4.88
CA ALA A 135 -3.93 -11.92 -6.09
C ALA A 135 -3.34 -10.55 -5.77
N VAL A 136 -3.85 -9.84 -4.75
CA VAL A 136 -3.32 -8.53 -4.30
C VAL A 136 -1.85 -8.65 -3.86
N VAL A 137 -1.50 -9.72 -3.12
CA VAL A 137 -0.10 -10.01 -2.72
C VAL A 137 0.80 -10.16 -3.95
N LEU A 138 0.39 -10.98 -4.93
CA LEU A 138 1.17 -11.23 -6.15
C LEU A 138 1.29 -9.98 -7.03
N LEU A 139 0.23 -9.17 -7.13
CA LEU A 139 0.25 -7.89 -7.86
C LEU A 139 1.16 -6.87 -7.17
N GLY A 140 1.16 -6.82 -5.83
CA GLY A 140 2.09 -6.01 -5.04
C GLY A 140 3.54 -6.42 -5.27
N LEU A 141 3.82 -7.73 -5.29
CA LEU A 141 5.14 -8.26 -5.62
C LEU A 141 5.56 -7.91 -7.05
N LEU A 142 4.65 -8.05 -8.02
CA LEU A 142 4.91 -7.66 -9.40
C LEU A 142 5.28 -6.17 -9.50
N LEU A 143 4.57 -5.31 -8.77
CA LEU A 143 4.87 -3.88 -8.73
C LEU A 143 6.28 -3.61 -8.17
N MET A 144 6.73 -4.37 -7.18
CA MET A 144 8.10 -4.26 -6.64
C MET A 144 9.16 -4.73 -7.66
N VAL A 145 8.85 -5.76 -8.45
CA VAL A 145 9.78 -6.30 -9.46
C VAL A 145 9.89 -5.38 -10.69
N THR A 146 8.81 -4.72 -11.10
CA THR A 146 8.77 -3.92 -12.33
C THR A 146 9.21 -2.47 -12.14
N ARG A 147 9.23 -1.96 -10.90
CA ARG A 147 9.55 -0.57 -10.59
C ARG A 147 10.92 -0.45 -9.89
N ARG A 148 11.73 0.52 -10.34
CA ARG A 148 13.08 0.77 -9.80
C ARG A 148 13.16 1.91 -8.78
N ASN A 149 12.13 2.74 -8.71
CA ASN A 149 12.10 3.89 -7.82
C ASN A 149 11.80 3.46 -6.38
N ALA A 150 12.58 3.96 -5.41
CA ALA A 150 12.38 3.70 -3.99
C ALA A 150 10.93 3.98 -3.51
N VAL A 151 10.30 5.06 -3.98
CA VAL A 151 8.91 5.39 -3.62
C VAL A 151 7.94 4.32 -4.15
N SER A 152 8.13 3.88 -5.39
CA SER A 152 7.32 2.81 -5.98
C SER A 152 7.55 1.48 -5.29
N LEU A 153 8.77 1.19 -4.85
CA LEU A 153 9.09 -0.02 -4.11
C LEU A 153 8.40 -0.04 -2.75
N VAL A 154 8.40 1.08 -2.03
CA VAL A 154 7.63 1.24 -0.78
C VAL A 154 6.15 1.05 -1.04
N ILE A 155 5.58 1.66 -2.08
CA ILE A 155 4.16 1.47 -2.42
C ILE A 155 3.84 0.01 -2.78
N GLY A 156 4.70 -0.66 -3.54
CA GLY A 156 4.55 -2.09 -3.88
C GLY A 156 4.59 -2.98 -2.65
N PHE A 157 5.52 -2.69 -1.73
CA PHE A 157 5.60 -3.38 -0.45
C PHE A 157 4.33 -3.17 0.40
N MET A 158 3.86 -1.93 0.52
CA MET A 158 2.64 -1.61 1.26
C MET A 158 1.39 -2.22 0.62
N SER A 159 1.36 -2.34 -0.71
CA SER A 159 0.31 -3.04 -1.46
C SER A 159 0.32 -4.54 -1.16
N LEU A 160 1.50 -5.16 -1.11
CA LEU A 160 1.66 -6.56 -0.72
C LEU A 160 1.16 -6.80 0.70
N GLU A 161 1.58 -5.95 1.64
CA GLU A 161 1.14 -6.00 3.03
C GLU A 161 -0.39 -5.85 3.13
N ASN A 162 -1.00 -4.93 2.37
CA ASN A 162 -2.46 -4.79 2.31
C ASN A 162 -3.16 -6.10 1.89
N GLY A 163 -2.59 -6.86 0.95
CA GLY A 163 -3.09 -8.18 0.58
C GLY A 163 -3.01 -9.19 1.71
N LEU A 164 -1.93 -9.18 2.51
CA LEU A 164 -1.81 -10.03 3.71
C LEU A 164 -2.83 -9.66 4.78
N VAL A 165 -3.06 -8.36 5.00
CA VAL A 165 -4.11 -7.88 5.92
C VAL A 165 -5.49 -8.35 5.47
N LEU A 166 -5.77 -8.26 4.16
CA LEU A 166 -7.04 -8.72 3.60
C LEU A 166 -7.23 -10.24 3.84
N ALA A 167 -6.20 -11.05 3.61
CA ALA A 167 -6.23 -12.49 3.87
C ALA A 167 -6.49 -12.79 5.36
N ALA A 168 -5.78 -12.10 6.25
CA ALA A 168 -5.91 -12.28 7.69
C ALA A 168 -7.28 -11.83 8.22
N ALA A 169 -7.85 -10.76 7.65
CA ALA A 169 -9.18 -10.28 8.03
C ALA A 169 -10.32 -11.20 7.52
N GLY A 170 -10.14 -11.84 6.36
CA GLY A 170 -11.07 -12.82 5.81
C GLY A 170 -11.02 -14.18 6.55
N ALA A 171 -9.89 -14.53 7.16
CA ALA A 171 -9.74 -15.74 7.95
C ALA A 171 -10.29 -15.55 9.38
N ARG A 172 -11.48 -16.12 9.66
CA ARG A 172 -12.07 -16.14 11.01
C ARG A 172 -11.08 -16.73 12.02
N GLY A 173 -10.71 -15.96 13.05
CA GLY A 173 -9.84 -16.40 14.14
C GLY A 173 -8.35 -16.04 14.00
N MET A 174 -7.97 -15.18 13.03
CA MET A 174 -6.59 -14.66 12.89
C MET A 174 -6.42 -13.17 13.24
N PRO A 175 -7.01 -12.63 14.33
CA PRO A 175 -6.90 -11.19 14.64
C PRO A 175 -5.44 -10.75 14.90
N LEU A 176 -4.60 -11.63 15.47
CA LEU A 176 -3.20 -11.35 15.73
C LEU A 176 -2.40 -11.04 14.44
N ALA A 177 -2.70 -11.71 13.33
CA ALA A 177 -2.01 -11.47 12.06
C ALA A 177 -2.34 -10.07 11.49
N VAL A 178 -3.59 -9.64 11.65
CA VAL A 178 -4.04 -8.28 11.29
C VAL A 178 -3.32 -7.25 12.15
N GLU A 179 -3.28 -7.46 13.47
CA GLU A 179 -2.64 -6.54 14.43
C GLU A 179 -1.13 -6.39 14.18
N ILE A 180 -0.42 -7.50 13.98
CA ILE A 180 1.02 -7.50 13.66
C ILE A 180 1.28 -6.74 12.36
N SER A 181 0.44 -6.95 11.35
CA SER A 181 0.56 -6.25 10.08
C SER A 181 0.35 -4.74 10.26
N VAL A 182 -0.65 -4.31 11.05
CA VAL A 182 -0.83 -2.87 11.33
C VAL A 182 0.33 -2.27 12.13
N ALA A 183 0.87 -2.98 13.11
CA ALA A 183 2.06 -2.53 13.85
C ALA A 183 3.27 -2.35 12.90
N PHE A 184 3.44 -3.29 11.99
CA PHE A 184 4.50 -3.24 10.98
C PHE A 184 4.29 -2.07 9.98
N SER A 185 3.05 -1.78 9.61
CA SER A 185 2.71 -0.60 8.80
C SER A 185 3.10 0.71 9.49
N VAL A 186 2.90 0.80 10.81
CA VAL A 186 3.31 1.97 11.60
C VAL A 186 4.82 2.13 11.61
N LEU A 187 5.57 1.03 11.74
CA LEU A 187 7.03 1.05 11.65
C LEU A 187 7.48 1.63 10.30
N ILE A 188 6.88 1.21 9.19
CA ILE A 188 7.20 1.75 7.86
C ILE A 188 6.84 3.23 7.77
N ALA A 189 5.69 3.65 8.29
CA ALA A 189 5.33 5.07 8.34
C ALA A 189 6.39 5.90 9.07
N LEU A 190 6.88 5.41 10.21
CA LEU A 190 7.94 6.06 10.98
C LEU A 190 9.26 6.12 10.20
N ILE A 191 9.64 5.07 9.47
CA ILE A 191 10.82 5.09 8.61
C ILE A 191 10.69 6.14 7.51
N VAL A 192 9.54 6.20 6.82
CA VAL A 192 9.27 7.18 5.76
C VAL A 192 9.32 8.61 6.32
N ILE A 193 8.71 8.85 7.49
CA ILE A 193 8.78 10.14 8.19
C ILE A 193 10.22 10.46 8.62
N GLY A 194 10.96 9.49 9.13
CA GLY A 194 12.35 9.66 9.57
C GLY A 194 13.26 10.08 8.41
N ILE A 195 13.14 9.42 7.26
CA ILE A 195 13.85 9.80 6.01
C ILE A 195 13.49 11.23 5.62
N PHE A 196 12.20 11.60 5.72
CA PHE A 196 11.75 12.96 5.43
C PHE A 196 12.36 14.00 6.39
N LEU A 197 12.34 13.75 7.70
CA LEU A 197 12.90 14.66 8.71
C LEU A 197 14.42 14.80 8.58
N PHE A 198 15.13 13.70 8.35
CA PHE A 198 16.59 13.72 8.17
C PHE A 198 16.99 14.57 6.97
N ARG A 199 16.25 14.44 5.87
CA ARG A 199 16.50 15.22 4.65
C ARG A 199 16.22 16.72 4.79
N ILE A 200 15.27 17.10 5.65
CA ILE A 200 15.02 18.52 5.94
C ILE A 200 16.25 19.13 6.62
N ARG A 201 16.84 18.46 7.61
CA ARG A 201 18.06 18.95 8.29
C ARG A 201 19.20 19.18 7.32
N GLU A 202 19.42 18.25 6.39
CA GLU A 202 20.52 18.33 5.42
C GLU A 202 20.41 19.53 4.47
N ARG A 203 19.18 20.03 4.22
CA ARG A 203 18.95 21.25 3.44
C ARG A 203 19.02 22.54 4.27
N PHE A 204 18.78 22.47 5.58
CA PHE A 204 18.97 23.62 6.48
C PHE A 204 20.45 23.88 6.74
N ASP A 205 21.27 22.84 6.91
CA ASP A 205 22.73 22.98 7.05
C ASP A 205 23.39 23.61 5.81
N SER A 206 22.86 23.35 4.59
CA SER A 206 23.40 23.98 3.37
C SER A 206 23.04 25.46 3.23
N VAL A 207 21.86 25.89 3.72
CA VAL A 207 21.41 27.29 3.61
C VAL A 207 22.14 28.19 4.61
N ASP A 208 22.43 27.67 5.80
CA ASP A 208 23.17 28.42 6.84
C ASP A 208 24.64 28.66 6.42
N MET A 209 25.28 27.71 5.73
CA MET A 209 26.65 27.88 5.23
C MET A 209 26.76 28.99 4.15
N GLU A 210 25.80 29.10 3.24
CA GLU A 210 25.80 30.11 2.17
C GLU A 210 25.53 31.53 2.71
N THR A 211 24.71 31.64 3.77
CA THR A 211 24.51 32.91 4.47
C THR A 211 25.74 33.30 5.30
N MET A 212 26.47 32.36 5.89
CA MET A 212 27.70 32.68 6.62
C MET A 212 28.86 33.13 5.71
N ASP A 213 28.98 32.59 4.50
CA ASP A 213 30.03 33.01 3.55
C ASP A 213 29.80 34.42 3.00
N THR A 214 28.55 34.78 2.69
CA THR A 214 28.19 36.12 2.22
C THR A 214 28.43 37.21 3.27
N PHE A 215 28.26 36.92 4.57
CA PHE A 215 28.65 37.85 5.64
C PHE A 215 30.16 37.97 5.86
N ARG A 216 30.95 37.00 5.40
CA ARG A 216 32.42 37.00 5.54
C ARG A 216 33.10 37.76 4.41
N GLU A 217 32.57 37.69 3.20
CA GLU A 217 33.05 38.45 2.05
C GLU A 217 32.73 39.95 2.15
N GLY A 218 31.58 40.33 2.72
CA GLY A 218 31.20 41.72 2.95
C GLY A 218 32.10 42.48 3.95
N ARG A 219 32.93 41.77 4.73
CA ARG A 219 33.89 42.38 5.68
C ARG A 219 35.31 42.53 5.12
N ARG A 220 35.56 42.07 3.89
CA ARG A 220 36.85 42.17 3.20
C ARG A 220 36.89 43.22 2.08
N ARG A 221 35.80 43.97 1.89
CA ARG A 221 35.75 45.17 1.04
C ARG A 221 35.54 46.39 1.92
#